data_AF-A0A9W6D543-F1
#
_entry.id   AF-A0A9W6D543-F1
#
_cell.length_a   1.000
_cell.length_b   1.000
_cell.length_c   1.000
_cell.angle_alpha   90.00
_cell.angle_beta   90.00
_cell.angle_gamma   90.00
#
_symmetry.space_group_name_H-M   'P 1'
#
loop_
_entity.id
_entity.type
_entity.pdbx_description
1 polymer ?
#
loop_
_entity_poly.entity_id
_entity_poly.type
_entity_poly.pdbx_seq_one_letter_code
_entity_poly.pdbx_strand_id
1 'polypeptide(L)'
;MPDFDGTGPRGLGPMSGKGRGYCMLKISQLPDEPHTGFAGLAGKPLTLYPGSPSADIASLKFRVQCLQVMLRDIQRRIEVLEDVRRRMCDLQPPTDAFQPP
;
A
#
# COMPACT_ATOMS: atom_id res chain seq x y z
N MET A 1 -8.27 2.97 20.18
CA MET A 1 -9.33 3.74 20.86
C MET A 1 -8.95 3.84 22.32
N PRO A 2 -8.94 5.02 22.95
CA PRO A 2 -8.54 5.15 24.35
C PRO A 2 -9.45 4.39 25.34
N ASP A 3 -10.75 4.23 25.04
CA ASP A 3 -11.73 3.62 25.98
C ASP A 3 -12.64 2.53 25.38
N PHE A 4 -12.36 2.07 24.15
CA PHE A 4 -13.06 0.96 23.46
C PHE A 4 -14.59 1.08 23.26
N ASP A 5 -15.17 2.28 23.40
CA ASP A 5 -16.61 2.59 23.33
C ASP A 5 -17.21 2.66 21.89
N GLY A 6 -16.52 2.19 20.85
CA GLY A 6 -16.94 2.27 19.45
C GLY A 6 -16.90 3.65 18.73
N THR A 7 -16.69 4.77 19.42
CA THR A 7 -16.35 6.11 18.87
C THR A 7 -14.82 6.33 18.61
N GLY A 8 -14.25 5.97 17.44
CA GLY A 8 -12.78 6.09 17.27
C GLY A 8 -12.25 7.54 17.41
N PRO A 9 -10.97 7.83 17.11
CA PRO A 9 -10.34 9.14 17.40
C PRO A 9 -11.02 10.37 16.76
N ARG A 10 -12.01 10.17 15.88
CA ARG A 10 -12.98 11.19 15.41
C ARG A 10 -14.45 10.71 15.40
N GLY A 11 -14.78 9.56 15.99
CA GLY A 11 -16.15 9.03 16.07
C GLY A 11 -16.76 8.52 14.75
N LEU A 12 -16.04 8.58 13.62
CA LEU A 12 -16.66 8.42 12.28
C LEU A 12 -16.71 6.99 11.72
N GLY A 13 -16.38 5.93 12.48
CA GLY A 13 -16.66 4.59 11.96
C GLY A 13 -16.13 3.38 12.73
N PRO A 14 -16.68 2.19 12.42
CA PRO A 14 -16.40 0.91 13.09
C PRO A 14 -14.93 0.45 12.99
N MET A 15 -14.12 1.09 12.16
CA MET A 15 -12.72 0.73 11.91
C MET A 15 -11.71 1.77 12.42
N SER A 16 -12.16 2.80 13.13
CA SER A 16 -11.30 3.94 13.46
C SER A 16 -10.42 3.74 14.71
N GLY A 17 -10.57 2.64 15.45
CA GLY A 17 -9.92 2.41 16.75
C GLY A 17 -8.57 1.67 16.75
N LYS A 18 -7.51 2.08 16.04
CA LYS A 18 -6.16 1.44 16.08
C LYS A 18 -6.15 -0.11 15.93
N GLY A 19 -7.22 -0.72 15.40
CA GLY A 19 -7.34 -2.18 15.28
C GLY A 19 -7.38 -2.97 16.59
N ARG A 20 -7.68 -2.35 17.75
CA ARG A 20 -7.74 -3.05 19.04
C ARG A 20 -9.10 -3.71 19.36
N GLY A 21 -10.10 -3.52 18.49
CA GLY A 21 -11.41 -4.17 18.62
C GLY A 21 -11.47 -5.43 17.77
N TYR A 22 -12.27 -6.41 18.19
CA TYR A 22 -12.57 -7.57 17.38
C TYR A 22 -13.63 -7.22 16.33
N CYS A 23 -13.50 -7.81 15.14
CA CYS A 23 -14.53 -7.78 14.10
C CYS A 23 -14.98 -9.21 13.84
N MET A 24 -16.29 -9.45 13.88
CA MET A 24 -16.91 -10.71 13.47
C MET A 24 -17.83 -10.41 12.30
N LEU A 25 -17.49 -10.91 11.12
CA LEU A 25 -18.32 -10.77 9.92
C LEU A 25 -18.81 -12.15 9.49
N LYS A 26 -20.09 -12.23 9.12
CA LYS A 26 -20.63 -13.37 8.41
C LYS A 26 -20.08 -13.35 6.98
N ILE A 27 -19.40 -14.43 6.58
CA ILE A 27 -19.03 -14.64 5.19
C ILE A 27 -20.32 -14.94 4.43
N SER A 28 -20.68 -14.03 3.52
CA SER A 28 -21.80 -14.25 2.63
C SER A 28 -21.45 -15.32 1.60
N GLN A 29 -22.41 -16.19 1.28
CA GLN A 29 -22.24 -17.17 0.20
C GLN A 29 -22.60 -16.58 -1.17
N LEU A 30 -23.29 -15.44 -1.19
CA LEU A 30 -23.68 -14.74 -2.42
C LEU A 30 -22.83 -13.47 -2.60
N PRO A 31 -22.34 -13.21 -3.82
CA PRO A 31 -21.44 -12.08 -4.10
C PRO A 31 -22.09 -10.71 -3.90
N ASP A 32 -23.41 -10.61 -4.05
CA ASP A 32 -24.17 -9.36 -3.92
C ASP A 32 -24.85 -9.20 -2.54
N GLU A 33 -24.76 -10.21 -1.67
CA GLU A 33 -25.34 -10.11 -0.33
C GLU A 33 -24.39 -9.30 0.59
N PRO A 34 -24.92 -8.33 1.34
CA PRO A 34 -24.11 -7.53 2.25
C PRO A 34 -23.48 -8.40 3.34
N HIS A 35 -22.21 -8.17 3.60
CA HIS A 35 -21.51 -8.79 4.71
C HIS A 35 -21.97 -8.09 5.99
N THR A 36 -22.61 -8.84 6.87
CA THR A 36 -23.15 -8.34 8.13
C THR A 36 -22.32 -8.85 9.30
N GLY A 37 -22.24 -8.07 10.37
CA GLY A 37 -21.48 -8.48 11.55
C GLY A 37 -21.40 -7.42 12.63
N PHE A 38 -20.40 -7.58 13.50
CA PHE A 38 -20.21 -6.73 14.68
C PHE A 38 -18.76 -6.26 14.77
N ALA A 39 -18.58 -5.03 15.24
CA ALA A 39 -17.26 -4.43 15.44
C ALA A 39 -17.12 -3.80 16.84
N GLY A 40 -15.92 -3.94 17.41
CA GLY A 40 -15.57 -3.37 18.71
C GLY A 40 -16.04 -4.21 19.90
N LEU A 41 -15.60 -3.85 21.11
CA LEU A 41 -15.95 -4.59 22.34
C LEU A 41 -17.44 -4.52 22.66
N ALA A 42 -18.10 -3.42 22.31
CA ALA A 42 -19.54 -3.23 22.48
C ALA A 42 -20.39 -3.97 21.41
N GLY A 43 -19.76 -4.63 20.43
CA GLY A 43 -20.47 -5.36 19.39
C GLY A 43 -21.38 -4.46 18.55
N LYS A 44 -20.88 -3.32 18.06
CA LYS A 44 -21.69 -2.41 17.24
C LYS A 44 -22.02 -3.09 15.91
N PRO A 45 -23.30 -3.15 15.49
CA PRO A 45 -23.67 -3.77 14.23
C PRO A 45 -23.04 -3.02 13.05
N LEU A 46 -22.58 -3.79 12.08
CA LEU A 46 -21.95 -3.33 10.86
C LEU A 46 -22.54 -4.08 9.65
N THR A 47 -22.85 -3.32 8.61
CA THR A 47 -23.27 -3.83 7.30
C THR A 47 -22.31 -3.28 6.25
N LEU A 48 -21.60 -4.18 5.57
CA LEU A 48 -20.71 -3.85 4.46
C LEU A 48 -21.37 -4.33 3.17
N TYR A 49 -21.75 -3.38 2.32
CA TYR A 49 -22.25 -3.71 1.00
C TYR A 49 -21.06 -4.10 0.11
N PRO A 50 -21.15 -5.20 -0.66
CA PRO A 50 -20.16 -5.49 -1.67
C PRO A 50 -20.08 -4.29 -2.63
N GLY A 51 -18.87 -3.78 -2.87
CA GLY A 51 -18.64 -2.79 -3.91
C GLY A 51 -19.00 -3.38 -5.27
N SER A 52 -19.32 -2.55 -6.27
CA SER A 52 -19.50 -3.11 -7.61
C SER A 52 -18.15 -3.68 -8.08
N PRO A 53 -18.09 -4.95 -8.51
CA PRO A 53 -16.83 -5.56 -8.96
C PRO A 53 -16.15 -4.73 -10.07
N SER A 54 -16.95 -4.05 -10.89
CA SER A 54 -16.49 -3.16 -11.96
C SER A 54 -15.74 -1.92 -11.46
N ALA A 55 -16.19 -1.29 -10.37
CA ALA A 55 -15.55 -0.12 -9.79
C ALA A 55 -14.20 -0.49 -9.14
N ASP A 56 -14.17 -1.64 -8.45
CA ASP A 56 -12.96 -2.15 -7.80
C ASP A 56 -11.90 -2.55 -8.83
N ILE A 57 -12.30 -3.25 -9.90
CA ILE A 57 -11.39 -3.62 -11.00
C ILE A 57 -10.85 -2.40 -11.72
N ALA A 58 -11.68 -1.38 -11.99
CA ALA A 58 -11.25 -0.14 -12.64
C ALA A 58 -10.22 0.62 -11.78
N SER A 59 -10.51 0.77 -10.48
CA SER A 59 -9.59 1.37 -9.51
C SER A 59 -8.27 0.61 -9.41
N LEU A 60 -8.33 -0.73 -9.37
CA LEU A 60 -7.14 -1.57 -9.31
C LEU A 60 -6.29 -1.46 -10.58
N LYS A 61 -6.92 -1.49 -11.76
CA LYS A 61 -6.23 -1.29 -13.04
C LYS A 61 -5.53 0.07 -13.10
N PHE A 62 -6.19 1.13 -12.64
CA PHE A 62 -5.60 2.46 -12.59
C PHE A 62 -4.36 2.48 -11.68
N ARG A 63 -4.44 1.88 -10.48
CA ARG A 63 -3.30 1.76 -9.57
C ARG A 63 -2.14 0.99 -10.19
N VAL A 64 -2.42 -0.13 -10.88
CA VAL A 64 -1.39 -0.91 -11.58
C VAL A 64 -0.73 -0.09 -12.67
N GLN A 65 -1.50 0.66 -13.46
CA GLN A 65 -0.95 1.52 -14.51
C GLN A 65 -0.05 2.63 -13.93
N CYS A 66 -0.46 3.27 -12.83
CA CYS A 66 0.38 4.25 -12.14
C CYS A 66 1.69 3.63 -11.66
N LEU A 67 1.64 2.45 -11.03
CA LEU A 67 2.85 1.74 -10.60
C LEU A 67 3.79 1.41 -11.77
N GLN A 68 3.24 0.95 -12.90
CA GLN A 68 4.03 0.66 -14.10
C GLN A 68 4.71 1.91 -14.67
N VAL A 69 4.05 3.07 -14.65
CA VAL A 69 4.66 4.34 -15.07
C VAL A 69 5.81 4.71 -14.14
N MET A 70 5.60 4.64 -12.82
CA MET A 70 6.67 4.96 -11.84
C MET A 70 7.86 4.02 -11.96
N LEU A 71 7.63 2.72 -12.16
CA LEU A 71 8.72 1.75 -12.33
C LEU A 71 9.56 2.04 -13.58
N ARG A 72 8.92 2.41 -14.69
CA ARG A 72 9.64 2.80 -15.91
C ARG A 72 10.47 4.07 -15.71
N ASP A 73 9.95 5.04 -14.95
CA ASP A 73 10.69 6.25 -14.62
C ASP A 73 11.94 5.93 -13.78
N ILE A 74 11.78 5.11 -12.74
CA ILE A 74 12.89 4.67 -11.89
C ILE A 74 13.94 3.92 -12.72
N GLN A 75 13.53 2.99 -13.58
CA GLN A 75 14.44 2.25 -14.45
C GLN A 75 15.28 3.18 -15.35
N ARG A 76 14.64 4.16 -16.00
CA ARG A 76 15.36 5.15 -16.83
C ARG A 76 16.38 5.95 -16.02
N ARG A 77 16.01 6.37 -14.81
CA ARG A 77 16.92 7.12 -13.93
C ARG A 77 18.13 6.28 -13.53
N ILE A 78 17.92 4.99 -13.25
CA ILE A 78 19.01 4.06 -12.93
C ILE A 78 19.94 3.91 -14.15
N GLU A 79 19.41 3.68 -15.34
CA GLU A 79 20.21 3.54 -16.57
C GLU A 79 21.10 4.76 -16.82
N VAL A 80 20.56 5.97 -16.68
CA VAL A 80 21.33 7.21 -16.83
C VAL A 80 22.44 7.30 -15.78
N LEU A 81 22.13 6.98 -14.52
CA LEU A 81 23.12 7.02 -13.45
C LEU A 81 24.22 5.96 -13.64
N GLU A 82 23.86 4.78 -14.15
CA GLU A 82 24.82 3.74 -14.48
C GLU A 82 25.74 4.12 -15.64
N ASP A 83 25.23 4.83 -16.63
CA ASP A 83 26.02 5.34 -17.75
C ASP A 83 26.98 6.45 -17.30
N VAL A 84 26.50 7.39 -16.47
CA VAL A 84 27.36 8.41 -15.84
C VAL A 84 28.46 7.74 -15.00
N ARG A 85 28.11 6.73 -14.19
CA ARG A 85 29.09 5.98 -13.40
C ARG A 85 30.14 5.33 -14.30
N ARG A 86 29.74 4.68 -15.40
CA ARG A 86 30.67 4.06 -16.36
C ARG A 86 31.64 5.09 -16.94
N ARG A 87 31.11 6.21 -17.45
CA ARG A 87 31.95 7.30 -18.00
C ARG A 87 32.91 7.89 -16.96
N MET A 88 32.50 7.98 -15.69
CA MET A 88 33.38 8.42 -14.61
C MET A 88 34.46 7.39 -14.28
N CYS A 89 34.16 6.09 -14.32
CA CYS A 89 35.17 5.03 -14.17
C CYS A 89 36.16 5.01 -15.34
N ASP A 90 35.69 5.26 -16.56
CA ASP A 90 36.55 5.33 -17.76
C ASP A 90 37.52 6.53 -17.75
N LEU A 91 37.23 7.55 -16.92
CA LEU A 91 38.08 8.72 -16.71
C LEU A 91 39.05 8.60 -15.53
N GLN A 92 39.07 7.48 -14.80
CA GLN A 92 40.14 7.26 -13.83
C GLN A 92 41.46 6.94 -14.58
N PRO A 93 42.49 7.81 -14.50
CA PRO A 93 43.80 7.44 -15.00
C PRO A 93 44.31 6.21 -14.22
N PRO A 94 45.18 5.38 -14.83
CA PRO A 94 45.75 4.24 -14.12
C PRO A 94 46.45 4.76 -12.86
N THR A 95 45.95 4.33 -11.70
CA THR A 95 46.69 4.43 -10.43
C THR A 95 47.81 3.38 -10.45
N ASP A 96 48.76 3.56 -11.38
CA ASP A 96 50.05 2.90 -11.32
C ASP A 96 51.10 3.94 -10.91
N ALA A 97 52.05 3.48 -10.10
CA ALA A 97 53.21 4.21 -9.58
C ALA A 97 52.99 5.12 -8.35
N PHE A 98 52.64 4.51 -7.21
CA PHE A 98 53.32 4.90 -5.97
C PHE A 98 53.98 3.66 -5.37
N GLN A 99 55.23 3.44 -5.76
CA GLN A 99 56.09 2.40 -5.21
C GLN A 99 56.89 3.06 -4.07
N PRO A 100 56.57 2.78 -2.79
CA PRO A 100 57.34 3.33 -1.68
C PRO A 100 58.72 2.65 -1.61
N PRO A 101 59.71 3.35 -1.00
CA PRO A 101 61.14 2.97 -1.04
C PRO A 101 61.46 1.66 -0.31
#